data_AF-A0A6J1EKI4-F1
#
_entry.id   AF-A0A6J1EKI4-F1
#
_cell.length_a   1.000
_cell.length_b   1.000
_cell.length_c   1.000
_cell.angle_alpha   90.00
_cell.angle_beta   90.00
_cell.angle_gamma   90.00
#
_symmetry.space_group_name_H-M   'P 1'
#
loop_
_entity.id
_entity.type
_entity.pdbx_description
1 polymer ?
#
loop_
_entity_poly.entity_id
_entity_poly.type
_entity_poly.pdbx_seq_one_letter_code
_entity_poly.pdbx_strand_id
1 'polypeptide(L)'
;MAMSQIRLVRRSLLNTKDLIKLTNVRTFAAGGKKKGSKGGGAATDAPKASILSKEVKSTTVVGANILKEGADPKVMADSEYPDWLWRLIDKRPALSELQRKDAKTLPYEDLKRFVKLDTRARIKENNSSKAKN
;
A
#
# COMPACT_ATOMS: atom_id res chain seq x y z
N MET A 1 -50.83 -11.28 -21.04
CA MET A 1 -50.47 -11.66 -22.43
C MET A 1 -50.25 -10.39 -23.22
N ALA A 2 -49.00 -10.10 -23.64
CA ALA A 2 -48.59 -9.17 -24.72
C ALA A 2 -47.07 -8.88 -24.54
N MET A 3 -46.22 -9.79 -25.00
CA MET A 3 -45.48 -9.76 -26.28
C MET A 3 -44.33 -8.74 -26.32
N SER A 4 -43.13 -9.32 -26.31
CA SER A 4 -41.81 -8.71 -26.46
C SER A 4 -41.66 -7.90 -27.74
N GLN A 5 -40.85 -6.84 -27.70
CA GLN A 5 -40.13 -6.37 -28.89
C GLN A 5 -38.69 -6.02 -28.55
N ILE A 6 -37.80 -6.91 -28.98
CA ILE A 6 -36.35 -6.83 -28.98
C ILE A 6 -35.96 -5.67 -29.90
N ARG A 7 -35.47 -4.56 -29.34
CA ARG A 7 -34.70 -3.58 -30.13
C ARG A 7 -33.22 -3.93 -30.04
N LEU A 8 -32.83 -4.87 -30.91
CA LEU A 8 -31.46 -5.06 -31.38
C LEU A 8 -30.99 -3.76 -32.04
N VAL A 9 -30.45 -2.83 -31.24
CA VAL A 9 -29.68 -1.71 -31.78
C VAL A 9 -28.30 -2.25 -32.12
N ARG A 10 -28.11 -2.35 -33.43
CA ARG A 10 -26.91 -2.79 -34.16
C ARG A 10 -25.63 -2.42 -33.43
N ARG A 11 -24.95 -3.44 -32.89
CA ARG A 11 -23.55 -3.39 -32.47
C ARG A 11 -22.65 -3.45 -33.71
N SER A 12 -22.80 -2.48 -34.61
CA SER A 12 -21.97 -2.36 -35.80
C SER A 12 -20.89 -1.31 -35.57
N LEU A 13 -19.65 -1.80 -35.51
CA LEU A 13 -18.43 -1.07 -35.85
C LEU A 13 -18.02 0.07 -34.89
N LEU A 14 -17.81 -0.26 -33.61
CA LEU A 14 -16.94 0.57 -32.77
C LEU A 14 -15.67 -0.22 -32.48
N ASN A 15 -14.56 0.31 -33.00
CA ASN A 15 -13.23 -0.25 -32.84
C ASN A 15 -12.87 -0.30 -31.35
N THR A 16 -12.33 -1.42 -30.87
CA THR A 16 -12.10 -1.69 -29.43
C THR A 16 -11.19 -0.67 -28.76
N LYS A 17 -10.36 0.04 -29.55
CA LYS A 17 -9.47 1.10 -29.10
C LYS A 17 -10.21 2.37 -28.65
N ASP A 18 -11.37 2.66 -29.25
CA ASP A 18 -12.10 3.91 -28.98
C ASP A 18 -13.04 3.79 -27.78
N LEU A 19 -13.51 2.58 -27.45
CA LEU A 19 -14.29 2.32 -26.25
C LEU A 19 -13.48 2.58 -24.96
N ILE A 20 -12.17 2.29 -24.99
CA ILE A 20 -11.24 2.50 -23.87
C ILE A 20 -11.08 3.98 -23.52
N LYS A 21 -11.29 4.90 -24.48
CA LYS A 21 -11.24 6.35 -24.23
C LYS A 21 -12.51 6.90 -23.61
N LEU A 22 -13.67 6.28 -23.88
CA LEU A 22 -14.98 6.76 -23.40
C LEU A 22 -15.29 6.29 -21.97
N THR A 23 -14.81 5.10 -21.61
CA THR A 23 -14.91 4.58 -20.25
C THR A 23 -13.56 4.77 -19.57
N ASN A 24 -13.43 5.70 -18.62
CA ASN A 24 -12.23 5.93 -17.79
C ASN A 24 -11.87 4.70 -16.92
N VAL A 25 -11.69 3.53 -17.54
CA VAL A 25 -11.33 2.27 -16.93
C VAL A 25 -9.83 2.11 -17.11
N ARG A 26 -9.07 2.28 -16.02
CA ARG A 26 -7.64 2.00 -16.02
C ARG A 26 -7.46 0.50 -16.28
N THR A 27 -6.95 0.14 -17.45
CA THR A 27 -6.55 -1.23 -17.78
C THR A 27 -5.11 -1.47 -17.34
N PHE A 28 -4.79 -2.69 -16.91
CA PHE A 28 -3.43 -3.08 -16.53
C PHE A 28 -2.60 -3.34 -17.80
N ALA A 29 -1.34 -2.88 -17.82
CA ALA A 29 -0.43 -3.15 -18.94
C ALA A 29 0.00 -4.63 -18.92
N ALA A 30 -0.38 -5.40 -19.94
CA ALA A 30 0.15 -6.73 -20.16
C ALA A 30 1.61 -6.61 -20.62
N GLY A 31 2.55 -7.09 -19.80
CA GLY A 31 3.99 -7.00 -20.06
C GLY A 31 4.41 -7.76 -21.32
N GLY A 32 5.03 -7.05 -22.25
CA GLY A 32 5.66 -7.63 -23.44
C GLY A 32 6.85 -8.52 -23.10
N LYS A 33 6.91 -9.68 -23.75
CA LYS A 33 7.98 -10.68 -23.68
C LYS A 33 9.33 -10.05 -24.07
N LYS A 34 10.26 -9.86 -23.11
CA LYS A 34 11.60 -9.32 -23.38
C LYS A 34 12.55 -10.46 -23.77
N LYS A 35 12.94 -10.48 -25.04
CA LYS A 35 13.99 -11.34 -25.63
C LYS A 35 15.36 -10.66 -25.44
N GLY A 36 16.29 -11.38 -24.81
CA GLY A 36 17.74 -11.21 -24.95
C GLY A 36 18.40 -10.02 -24.25
N SER A 37 19.22 -10.30 -23.24
CA SER A 37 20.42 -9.49 -22.97
C SER A 37 21.49 -10.40 -22.38
N LYS A 38 22.55 -10.63 -23.16
CA LYS A 38 23.83 -11.19 -22.73
C LYS A 38 24.83 -10.03 -22.73
N GLY A 39 25.56 -9.89 -21.63
CA GLY A 39 26.58 -8.86 -21.40
C GLY A 39 26.08 -7.80 -20.43
N GLY A 40 26.74 -7.49 -19.32
CA GLY A 40 28.01 -7.89 -18.76
C GLY A 40 28.21 -7.06 -17.48
N GLY A 41 29.07 -7.53 -16.56
CA GLY A 41 29.55 -6.74 -15.42
C GLY A 41 28.62 -6.68 -14.21
N ALA A 42 28.54 -7.77 -13.46
CA ALA A 42 28.00 -7.76 -12.08
C ALA A 42 29.17 -7.87 -11.09
N ALA A 43 29.74 -6.71 -10.74
CA ALA A 43 30.61 -6.47 -9.57
C ALA A 43 30.88 -4.94 -9.60
N THR A 44 30.30 -4.08 -8.78
CA THR A 44 30.35 -4.05 -7.32
C THR A 44 29.46 -2.91 -6.82
N ASP A 45 28.14 -3.09 -6.78
CA ASP A 45 27.25 -2.19 -6.02
C ASP A 45 26.31 -3.04 -5.17
N ALA A 46 26.91 -3.86 -4.29
CA ALA A 46 26.17 -4.42 -3.18
C ALA A 46 25.93 -3.29 -2.17
N PRO A 47 24.70 -3.05 -1.69
CA PRO A 47 24.49 -2.13 -0.59
C PRO A 47 25.36 -2.61 0.58
N LYS A 48 26.16 -1.70 1.16
CA LYS A 48 26.89 -1.96 2.40
C LYS A 48 25.87 -2.26 3.50
N ALA A 49 25.48 -3.52 3.62
CA ALA A 49 24.78 -4.02 4.77
C ALA A 49 25.79 -3.98 5.92
N SER A 50 25.64 -2.99 6.80
CA SER A 50 26.39 -2.96 8.05
C SER A 50 25.96 -4.16 8.87
N ILE A 51 26.79 -5.21 8.86
CA ILE A 51 26.61 -6.39 9.70
C ILE A 51 26.81 -5.93 11.15
N LEU A 52 25.72 -5.96 11.92
CA LEU A 52 25.69 -5.50 13.31
C LEU A 52 26.39 -6.54 14.20
N SER A 53 27.71 -6.44 14.33
CA SER A 53 28.53 -7.29 15.21
C SER A 53 28.73 -6.69 16.61
N LYS A 54 28.17 -5.49 16.87
CA LYS A 54 28.27 -4.81 18.15
C LYS A 54 26.97 -4.97 18.92
N GLU A 55 27.12 -5.62 20.07
CA GLU A 55 26.18 -5.65 21.19
C GLU A 55 25.36 -4.35 21.24
N VAL A 56 24.05 -4.46 21.05
CA VAL A 56 23.14 -3.32 20.89
C VAL A 56 23.07 -2.57 22.21
N LYS A 57 23.93 -1.57 22.37
CA LYS A 57 23.87 -0.66 23.52
C LYS A 57 22.59 0.17 23.38
N SER A 58 21.71 0.09 24.38
CA SER A 58 20.44 0.84 24.45
C SER A 58 20.63 2.36 24.41
N THR A 59 21.86 2.84 24.47
CA THR A 59 22.22 4.26 24.55
C THR A 59 22.39 4.93 23.18
N THR A 60 22.57 4.19 22.08
CA THR A 60 22.89 4.78 20.77
C THR A 60 22.19 4.04 19.63
N VAL A 61 21.60 4.79 18.70
CA VAL A 61 20.89 4.23 17.54
C VAL A 61 21.90 3.95 16.43
N VAL A 62 22.36 2.70 16.34
CA VAL A 62 23.36 2.30 15.36
C VAL A 62 22.80 2.39 13.93
N GLY A 63 23.54 3.05 13.04
CA GLY A 63 23.21 3.15 11.62
C GLY A 63 22.20 4.23 11.26
N ALA A 64 21.88 5.13 12.19
CA ALA A 64 21.06 6.30 11.90
C ALA A 64 21.87 7.42 11.22
N ASN A 65 23.19 7.49 11.45
CA ASN A 65 24.03 8.45 10.74
C ASN A 65 24.39 7.94 9.33
N ILE A 66 24.04 8.73 8.30
CA ILE A 66 24.39 8.47 6.89
C ILE A 66 25.64 9.23 6.43
N LEU A 67 26.14 10.18 7.23
CA LEU A 67 27.28 11.02 6.89
C LEU A 67 28.60 10.24 7.10
N LYS A 68 29.57 10.45 6.20
CA LYS A 68 30.90 9.81 6.28
C LYS A 68 31.66 10.19 7.54
N GLU A 69 31.51 11.45 7.96
CA GLU A 69 32.00 11.95 9.24
C GLU A 69 30.80 12.33 10.09
N GLY A 70 30.65 11.66 11.22
CA GLY A 70 29.55 11.84 12.15
C GLY A 70 29.42 10.64 13.08
N ALA A 71 28.91 10.89 14.27
CA ALA A 71 28.56 9.85 15.23
C ALA A 71 27.07 9.51 15.12
N ASP A 72 26.71 8.28 15.46
CA ASP A 72 25.32 7.88 15.60
C ASP A 72 24.63 8.68 16.74
N PRO A 73 23.37 9.08 16.56
CA PRO A 73 22.64 9.84 17.56
C PRO A 73 22.45 9.02 18.85
N LYS A 74 22.67 9.69 19.98
CA LYS A 74 22.45 9.13 21.32
C LYS A 74 20.96 9.16 21.67
N VAL A 75 20.47 8.09 22.30
CA VAL A 75 19.13 8.05 22.87
C VAL A 75 19.08 8.97 24.09
N MET A 76 18.13 9.89 24.06
CA MET A 76 17.88 10.94 25.03
C MET A 76 16.88 10.47 26.11
N ALA A 77 16.62 11.28 27.13
CA ALA A 77 15.63 10.92 28.15
C ALA A 77 14.21 10.99 27.56
N ASP A 78 13.28 10.20 28.09
CA ASP A 78 11.90 10.14 27.57
C ASP A 78 11.18 11.50 27.58
N SER A 79 11.54 12.38 28.53
CA SER A 79 10.99 13.74 28.66
C SER A 79 11.44 14.70 27.56
N GLU A 80 12.52 14.39 26.84
CA GLU A 80 13.02 15.23 25.75
C GLU A 80 12.31 14.90 24.42
N TYR A 81 11.57 13.78 24.38
CA TYR A 81 10.78 13.39 23.22
C TYR A 81 9.34 13.89 23.33
N PRO A 82 8.73 14.35 22.22
CA PRO A 82 7.34 14.76 22.23
C PRO A 82 6.37 13.63 22.58
N ASP A 83 5.28 13.96 23.29
CA ASP A 83 4.24 13.01 23.73
C ASP A 83 3.61 12.17 22.61
N TRP A 84 3.57 12.72 21.39
CA TRP A 84 2.99 11.99 20.26
C TRP A 84 3.77 10.72 19.93
N LEU A 85 5.07 10.64 20.25
CA LEU A 85 5.91 9.46 20.00
C LEU A 85 5.39 8.23 20.73
N TRP A 86 5.01 8.39 22.00
CA TRP A 86 4.53 7.30 22.85
C TRP A 86 3.17 6.77 22.37
N ARG A 87 2.36 7.65 21.79
CA ARG A 87 1.05 7.31 21.21
C ARG A 87 1.13 6.50 19.91
N LEU A 88 2.31 6.34 19.31
CA LEU A 88 2.48 5.48 18.11
C LEU A 88 2.40 4.00 18.44
N ILE A 89 2.77 3.62 19.66
CA ILE A 89 2.82 2.22 20.12
C ILE A 89 1.41 1.70 20.41
N ASP A 90 0.47 2.61 20.71
CA ASP A 90 -0.91 2.28 21.02
C ASP A 90 -1.58 1.51 19.86
N LYS A 91 -2.12 0.34 20.20
CA LYS A 91 -2.83 -0.49 19.23
C LYS A 91 -4.07 0.25 18.75
N ARG A 92 -4.09 0.55 17.46
CA ARG A 92 -5.27 1.15 16.85
C ARG A 92 -6.41 0.11 16.72
N PRO A 93 -7.68 0.49 16.92
CA PRO A 93 -8.80 -0.45 17.08
C PRO A 93 -9.12 -1.34 15.86
N ALA A 94 -9.48 -2.61 15.99
CA ALA A 94 -9.69 -3.48 14.82
C ALA A 94 -10.95 -3.10 14.00
N LEU A 95 -11.05 -3.50 12.71
CA LEU A 95 -12.24 -3.21 11.87
C LEU A 95 -13.54 -3.60 12.57
N SER A 96 -13.56 -4.75 13.26
CA SER A 96 -14.71 -5.24 14.04
C SER A 96 -15.10 -4.31 15.19
N GLU A 97 -14.14 -3.66 15.83
CA GLU A 97 -14.37 -2.70 16.92
C GLU A 97 -14.90 -1.37 16.37
N LEU A 98 -14.43 -0.95 15.18
CA LEU A 98 -14.92 0.27 14.54
C LEU A 98 -16.33 0.07 13.97
N GLN A 99 -16.64 -1.11 13.45
CA GLN A 99 -17.99 -1.44 12.96
C GLN A 99 -19.04 -1.49 14.07
N ARG A 100 -18.64 -1.82 15.30
CA ARG A 100 -19.55 -1.82 16.47
C ARG A 100 -19.85 -0.43 17.01
N LYS A 101 -19.06 0.58 16.63
CA LYS A 101 -19.24 1.97 17.05
C LYS A 101 -20.02 2.74 15.99
N ASP A 102 -20.85 3.69 16.43
CA ASP A 102 -21.60 4.54 15.50
C ASP A 102 -20.68 5.51 14.76
N ALA A 103 -20.61 5.36 13.42
CA ALA A 103 -19.76 6.16 12.51
C ALA A 103 -19.85 7.69 12.70
N LYS A 104 -20.97 8.19 13.22
CA LYS A 104 -21.24 9.62 13.44
C LYS A 104 -20.60 10.19 14.71
N THR A 105 -20.26 9.32 15.65
CA THR A 105 -19.78 9.70 16.99
C THR A 105 -18.28 9.43 17.15
N LEU A 106 -17.65 8.71 16.21
CA LEU A 106 -16.23 8.40 16.30
C LEU A 106 -15.35 9.64 16.13
N PRO A 107 -14.20 9.68 16.83
CA PRO A 107 -13.17 10.68 16.57
C PRO A 107 -12.67 10.56 15.13
N TYR A 108 -12.23 11.69 14.57
CA TYR A 108 -11.81 11.78 13.16
C TYR A 108 -10.75 10.73 12.75
N GLU A 109 -9.77 10.47 13.61
CA GLU A 109 -8.71 9.47 13.36
C GLU A 109 -9.25 8.04 13.23
N ASP A 110 -10.26 7.69 14.03
CA ASP A 110 -10.90 6.39 13.96
C ASP A 110 -11.81 6.29 12.72
N LEU A 111 -12.53 7.36 12.38
CA LEU A 111 -13.35 7.40 11.16
C LEU A 111 -12.47 7.22 9.89
N LYS A 112 -11.35 7.93 9.82
CA LYS A 112 -10.37 7.80 8.72
C LYS A 112 -9.87 6.36 8.61
N ARG A 113 -9.61 5.72 9.74
CA ARG A 113 -9.17 4.33 9.77
C ARG A 113 -10.27 3.35 9.40
N PHE A 114 -11.52 3.59 9.82
CA PHE A 114 -12.69 2.81 9.44
C PHE A 114 -12.79 2.71 7.91
N VAL A 115 -12.84 3.85 7.23
CA VAL A 115 -12.97 3.93 5.76
C VAL A 115 -11.83 3.19 5.06
N LYS A 116 -10.60 3.33 5.56
CA LYS A 116 -9.43 2.63 5.00
C LYS A 116 -9.54 1.10 5.15
N LEU A 117 -9.97 0.63 6.32
CA LEU A 117 -10.09 -0.80 6.60
C LEU A 117 -11.26 -1.43 5.83
N ASP A 118 -12.40 -0.75 5.77
CA ASP A 118 -13.57 -1.17 4.99
C ASP A 118 -13.24 -1.30 3.50
N THR A 119 -12.60 -0.27 2.93
CA THR A 119 -12.14 -0.31 1.53
C THR A 119 -11.16 -1.46 1.28
N ARG A 120 -10.24 -1.73 2.22
CA ARG A 120 -9.30 -2.85 2.11
C ARG A 120 -10.02 -4.20 2.15
N ALA A 121 -11.02 -4.36 3.00
CA ALA A 121 -11.81 -5.60 3.09
C ALA A 121 -12.54 -5.87 1.77
N ARG A 122 -13.21 -4.86 1.21
CA ARG A 122 -13.90 -4.94 -0.09
C ARG A 122 -12.95 -5.29 -1.24
N ILE A 123 -11.76 -4.68 -1.29
CA ILE A 123 -10.76 -5.01 -2.32
C ILE A 123 -10.29 -6.46 -2.18
N LYS A 124 -10.04 -6.93 -0.95
CA LYS A 124 -9.59 -8.29 -0.69
C LYS A 124 -10.64 -9.32 -1.11
N GLU A 125 -11.92 -9.06 -0.80
CA GLU A 125 -13.04 -9.90 -1.24
C GLU A 125 -13.12 -9.96 -2.76
N ASN A 126 -13.11 -8.80 -3.44
CA ASN A 126 -13.12 -8.74 -4.91
C ASN A 126 -11.95 -9.51 -5.56
N ASN A 127 -10.74 -9.36 -5.02
CA ASN A 127 -9.57 -10.09 -5.52
C ASN A 127 -9.72 -11.60 -5.27
N SER A 128 -10.28 -12.00 -4.13
CA SER A 128 -10.51 -13.42 -3.81
C SER A 128 -11.56 -14.08 -4.72
N SER A 129 -12.62 -13.35 -5.08
CA SER A 129 -13.65 -13.84 -6.00
C SER A 129 -13.14 -13.91 -7.44
N LYS A 130 -12.31 -12.95 -7.86
CA LYS A 130 -11.71 -12.94 -9.20
C LYS A 130 -10.58 -13.95 -9.39
N ALA A 131 -9.85 -14.29 -8.33
CA ALA A 131 -8.75 -15.26 -8.41
C ALA A 131 -9.22 -16.72 -8.51
N LYS A 132 -10.49 -16.99 -8.16
CA LYS A 132 -11.08 -18.34 -8.19
C LYS A 132 -11.87 -18.64 -9.48
N ASN A 133 -12.09 -17.63 -10.33
CA ASN A 133 -12.69 -17.77 -11.66
C ASN A 133 -11.59 -17.72 -12.73
#